data_AF-A0A8J3AAY2-F1
#
_entry.id   AF-A0A8J3AAY2-F1
#
_cell.length_a   1.000
_cell.length_b   1.000
_cell.length_c   1.000
_cell.angle_alpha   90.00
_cell.angle_beta   90.00
_cell.angle_gamma   90.00
#
_symmetry.space_group_name_H-M   'P 1'
#
loop_
_entity.id
_entity.type
_entity.pdbx_description
1 polymer ?
#
loop_
_entity_poly.entity_id
_entity_poly.type
_entity_poly.pdbx_seq_one_letter_code
_entity_poly.pdbx_strand_id
1 'polypeptide(L)'
;MLSSISPVGEASRGQRWSVTAAAYLVASIIGGAVVFGLAGAVGRLAAWLGAAAGWELPRPLGLVLLGLAAVGALLVDAGRMPGRLPSWQRQVDERWLDDFRGWVYGAGFGAQLGGAVFTRIPTAATHLLLLLALASGSTATGALLGASFGLVRALPLLTTARLRDPAGLQRYHRALDRRSSLAQRITEVTVAAVAAALFVGAAV
;
A
#
# COMPACT_ATOMS: atom_id res chain seq x y z
N MET A 1 15.49 -1.36 1.44
CA MET A 1 14.68 -1.94 2.55
C MET A 1 14.82 -3.46 2.66
N LEU A 2 14.49 -4.26 1.63
CA LEU A 2 14.65 -5.73 1.66
C LEU A 2 16.11 -6.18 1.85
N SER A 3 17.07 -5.37 1.40
CA SER A 3 18.48 -5.56 1.69
C SER A 3 18.79 -5.32 3.17
N SER A 4 18.24 -4.24 3.73
CA SER A 4 18.46 -3.77 5.09
C SER A 4 17.81 -4.70 6.12
N ILE A 5 16.53 -5.05 5.98
CA ILE A 5 15.83 -5.99 6.86
C ILE A 5 15.89 -7.39 6.23
N SER A 6 17.01 -8.08 6.43
CA SER A 6 17.24 -9.45 5.96
C SER A 6 17.99 -10.24 7.02
N PRO A 7 18.00 -11.59 7.00
CA PRO A 7 18.76 -12.34 7.99
C PRO A 7 20.25 -11.95 8.02
N VAL A 8 20.82 -11.60 6.85
CA VAL A 8 22.20 -11.10 6.73
C VAL A 8 22.36 -9.72 7.38
N GLY A 9 21.50 -8.76 7.03
CA GLY A 9 21.60 -7.38 7.55
C GLY A 9 21.28 -7.27 9.04
N GLU A 10 20.40 -8.13 9.56
CA GLU A 10 20.10 -8.18 10.99
C GLU A 10 21.25 -8.82 11.78
N ALA A 11 21.85 -9.88 11.24
CA ALA A 11 23.00 -10.53 11.87
C ALA A 11 24.22 -9.61 11.99
N SER A 12 24.49 -8.78 10.97
CA SER A 12 25.59 -7.79 11.05
C SER A 12 25.36 -6.72 12.12
N ARG A 13 24.11 -6.51 12.56
CA ARG A 13 23.74 -5.58 13.63
C ARG A 13 23.48 -6.26 14.99
N GLY A 14 23.75 -7.56 15.10
CA GLY A 14 23.45 -8.33 16.33
C GLY A 14 21.95 -8.45 16.65
N GLN A 15 21.07 -8.25 15.67
CA GLN A 15 19.62 -8.31 15.83
C GLN A 15 19.05 -9.65 15.34
N ARG A 16 17.87 -10.02 15.86
CA ARG A 16 17.15 -11.23 15.45
C ARG A 16 16.14 -10.89 14.36
N TRP A 17 16.39 -11.35 13.13
CA TRP A 17 15.53 -11.07 11.99
C TRP A 17 14.06 -11.42 12.20
N SER A 18 13.75 -12.54 12.87
CA SER A 18 12.36 -12.94 13.12
C SER A 18 11.60 -11.93 13.97
N VAL A 19 12.26 -11.29 14.94
CA VAL A 19 11.66 -10.27 15.81
C VAL A 19 11.40 -8.99 15.00
N THR A 20 12.40 -8.54 14.25
CA THR A 20 12.27 -7.36 13.38
C THR A 20 11.19 -7.57 12.32
N ALA A 21 11.16 -8.73 11.67
CA ALA A 21 10.18 -9.07 10.64
C ALA A 21 8.77 -9.21 11.21
N ALA A 22 8.60 -9.78 12.41
CA ALA A 22 7.30 -9.86 13.07
C ALA A 22 6.77 -8.46 13.44
N ALA A 23 7.61 -7.62 14.04
CA ALA A 23 7.25 -6.24 14.38
C ALA A 23 6.87 -5.44 13.12
N TYR A 24 7.65 -5.59 12.04
CA TYR A 24 7.37 -4.98 10.75
C TYR A 24 6.04 -5.45 10.14
N LEU A 25 5.78 -6.76 10.14
CA LEU A 25 4.55 -7.33 9.58
C LEU A 25 3.31 -6.83 10.33
N VAL A 26 3.34 -6.93 11.67
CA VAL A 26 2.23 -6.48 12.53
C VAL A 26 2.00 -4.99 12.37
N ALA A 27 3.05 -4.18 12.42
CA ALA A 27 2.94 -2.74 12.27
C ALA A 27 2.47 -2.33 10.86
N SER A 28 2.85 -3.06 9.81
CA SER A 28 2.36 -2.82 8.44
C SER A 28 0.85 -3.04 8.32
N ILE A 29 0.35 -4.13 8.91
CA ILE A 29 -1.09 -4.42 8.95
C ILE A 29 -1.83 -3.33 9.74
N ILE A 30 -1.34 -2.99 10.93
CA ILE A 30 -1.95 -1.96 11.79
C ILE A 30 -1.91 -0.59 11.12
N GLY A 31 -0.76 -0.18 10.59
CA GLY A 31 -0.59 1.11 9.92
C GLY A 31 -1.51 1.27 8.72
N GLY A 32 -1.64 0.22 7.90
CA GLY A 32 -2.62 0.20 6.81
C GLY A 32 -4.06 0.29 7.32
N ALA A 33 -4.43 -0.55 8.30
CA ALA A 33 -5.78 -0.55 8.87
C ALA A 33 -6.18 0.83 9.44
N VAL A 34 -5.25 1.49 10.14
CA VAL A 34 -5.47 2.82 10.71
C VAL A 34 -5.68 3.86 9.61
N VAL A 35 -4.76 3.97 8.64
CA VAL A 35 -4.84 5.02 7.60
C VAL A 35 -6.10 4.87 6.74
N PHE A 36 -6.37 3.65 6.27
CA PHE A 36 -7.52 3.43 5.38
C PHE A 36 -8.84 3.41 6.17
N GLY A 37 -8.83 2.97 7.43
CA GLY A 37 -9.98 3.10 8.33
C GLY A 37 -10.34 4.57 8.60
N LEU A 38 -9.32 5.42 8.80
CA LEU A 38 -9.50 6.87 8.89
C LEU A 38 -10.04 7.44 7.58
N ALA A 39 -9.56 7.00 6.41
CA ALA A 39 -10.13 7.40 5.13
C ALA A 39 -11.63 7.05 5.05
N GLY A 40 -12.03 5.84 5.44
CA GLY A 40 -13.45 5.46 5.49
C GLY A 40 -14.27 6.29 6.48
N ALA A 41 -13.70 6.67 7.63
CA ALA A 41 -14.34 7.57 8.58
C ALA A 41 -14.52 8.99 8.02
N VAL A 42 -13.50 9.52 7.33
CA VAL A 42 -13.58 10.81 6.63
C VAL A 42 -14.65 10.77 5.54
N GLY A 43 -14.75 9.68 4.80
CA GLY A 43 -15.80 9.49 3.79
C GLY A 43 -17.20 9.53 4.38
N ARG A 44 -17.39 8.90 5.55
CA ARG A 44 -18.65 8.96 6.30
C ARG A 44 -18.99 10.40 6.72
N LEU A 45 -18.00 11.11 7.25
CA LEU A 45 -18.17 12.50 7.65
C LEU A 45 -18.52 13.39 6.44
N ALA A 46 -17.85 13.20 5.31
CA ALA A 46 -18.14 13.92 4.06
C ALA A 46 -19.57 13.65 3.56
N ALA A 47 -20.03 12.40 3.60
CA ALA A 47 -21.40 12.05 3.25
C ALA A 47 -22.43 12.71 4.18
N TRP A 48 -22.16 12.72 5.50
CA TRP A 48 -23.01 13.38 6.48
C TRP A 48 -23.09 14.91 6.27
N LEU A 49 -21.94 15.56 6.04
CA LEU A 49 -21.89 17.00 5.75
C LEU A 49 -22.59 17.35 4.43
N GLY A 50 -22.42 16.52 3.39
CA GLY A 50 -23.12 16.67 2.12
C GLY A 50 -24.63 16.63 2.29
N ALA A 51 -25.14 15.60 2.99
CA ALA A 51 -26.57 15.48 3.28
C ALA A 51 -27.10 16.68 4.08
N ALA A 52 -26.37 17.15 5.10
CA ALA A 52 -26.75 18.34 5.87
C ALA A 52 -26.79 19.63 5.03
N ALA A 53 -25.99 19.72 3.97
CA ALA A 53 -25.97 20.83 3.02
C ALA A 53 -26.97 20.65 1.85
N GLY A 54 -27.75 19.56 1.82
CA GLY A 54 -28.64 19.22 0.71
C GLY A 54 -27.92 18.74 -0.55
N TRP A 55 -26.67 18.32 -0.42
CA TRP A 55 -25.84 17.78 -1.51
C TRP A 55 -25.82 16.26 -1.43
N GLU A 56 -26.55 15.61 -2.33
CA GLU A 56 -26.54 14.16 -2.47
C GLU A 56 -25.94 13.77 -3.82
N LEU A 57 -24.86 12.99 -3.78
CA LEU A 57 -24.28 12.42 -5.00
C LEU A 57 -25.05 11.12 -5.34
N PRO A 58 -25.71 11.02 -6.51
CA PRO A 58 -26.39 9.80 -6.90
C PRO A 58 -25.40 8.64 -6.93
N ARG A 59 -25.78 7.49 -6.35
CA ARG A 59 -24.93 6.29 -6.28
C ARG A 59 -24.37 5.87 -7.66
N PRO A 60 -25.16 5.84 -8.76
CA PRO A 60 -24.63 5.51 -10.08
C PRO A 60 -23.51 6.47 -10.53
N LEU A 61 -23.69 7.78 -10.29
CA LEU A 61 -22.68 8.78 -10.61
C LEU A 61 -21.40 8.57 -9.79
N GLY A 62 -21.52 8.29 -8.49
CA GLY A 62 -20.36 7.97 -7.65
C GLY A 62 -19.58 6.76 -8.14
N LEU A 63 -20.28 5.69 -8.54
CA LEU A 63 -19.65 4.49 -9.11
C LEU A 63 -18.96 4.78 -10.46
N VAL A 64 -19.59 5.59 -11.33
CA VAL A 64 -18.96 6.03 -12.59
C VAL A 64 -17.69 6.83 -12.32
N LEU A 65 -17.71 7.78 -11.38
CA LEU A 65 -16.53 8.59 -11.03
C LEU A 65 -15.39 7.72 -10.47
N LEU A 66 -15.71 6.72 -9.65
CA LEU A 66 -14.72 5.74 -9.17
C LEU A 66 -14.18 4.86 -10.31
N GLY A 67 -15.04 4.44 -11.24
CA GLY A 67 -14.64 3.68 -12.43
C GLY A 67 -13.68 4.48 -13.30
N LEU A 68 -13.97 5.77 -13.54
CA LEU A 68 -13.10 6.69 -14.25
C LEU A 68 -11.77 6.90 -13.52
N ALA A 69 -11.79 7.02 -12.18
CA ALA A 69 -10.56 7.08 -11.39
C ALA A 69 -9.71 5.81 -11.50
N ALA A 70 -10.34 4.63 -11.57
CA ALA A 70 -9.65 3.36 -11.78
C ALA A 70 -9.01 3.27 -13.19
N VAL A 71 -9.72 3.72 -14.23
CA VAL A 71 -9.17 3.84 -15.59
C VAL A 71 -8.00 4.83 -15.60
N GLY A 72 -8.14 5.98 -14.95
CA GLY A 72 -7.04 6.95 -14.81
C GLY A 72 -5.81 6.35 -14.13
N ALA A 73 -6.01 5.61 -13.03
CA ALA A 73 -4.92 4.91 -12.34
C ALA A 73 -4.20 3.89 -13.26
N LEU A 74 -4.96 3.12 -14.04
CA LEU A 74 -4.41 2.18 -15.02
C LEU A 74 -3.57 2.90 -16.09
N LEU A 75 -4.07 4.02 -16.63
CA LEU A 75 -3.35 4.80 -17.64
C LEU A 75 -2.07 5.43 -17.10
N VAL A 76 -2.08 5.90 -15.86
CA VAL A 76 -0.88 6.41 -15.18
C VAL A 76 0.16 5.29 -15.00
N ASP A 77 -0.24 4.14 -14.48
CA ASP A 77 0.68 3.02 -14.24
C ASP A 77 1.22 2.42 -15.55
N ALA A 78 0.43 2.46 -16.64
CA ALA A 78 0.85 2.07 -17.98
C ALA A 78 1.76 3.11 -18.66
N GLY A 79 2.09 4.23 -18.00
CA GLY A 79 2.93 5.30 -18.53
C GLY A 79 2.27 6.09 -19.67
N ARG A 80 0.94 6.07 -19.77
CA ARG A 80 0.17 6.72 -20.85
C ARG A 80 -0.30 8.14 -20.50
N MET A 81 -0.10 8.59 -19.27
CA MET A 81 -0.43 9.95 -18.85
C MET A 81 0.84 10.72 -18.44
N PRO A 82 1.02 11.96 -18.93
CA PRO A 82 2.11 12.81 -18.49
C PRO A 82 1.84 13.34 -17.07
N GLY A 83 2.76 13.07 -16.15
CA GLY A 83 2.67 13.58 -14.79
C GLY A 83 3.34 12.67 -13.76
N ARG A 84 3.75 13.26 -12.64
CA ARG A 84 4.16 12.49 -11.46
C ARG A 84 3.00 12.47 -10.48
N LEU A 85 2.66 11.29 -9.97
CA LEU A 85 1.68 11.17 -8.91
C LEU A 85 2.14 11.99 -7.69
N PRO A 86 1.21 12.68 -7.00
CA PRO A 86 1.49 13.22 -5.68
C PRO A 86 2.08 12.12 -4.82
N SER A 87 3.32 12.31 -4.39
CA SER A 87 4.01 11.32 -3.59
C SER A 87 5.01 12.00 -2.70
N TRP A 88 5.10 11.50 -1.47
CA TRP A 88 6.14 11.93 -0.58
C TRP A 88 7.49 11.41 -1.10
N GLN A 89 8.47 12.30 -1.28
CA GLN A 89 9.77 11.91 -1.85
C GLN A 89 10.74 11.35 -0.81
N ARG A 90 10.36 11.32 0.47
CA ARG A 90 11.15 10.77 1.56
C ARG A 90 10.93 9.26 1.68
N GLN A 91 12.02 8.51 1.86
CA GLN A 91 11.97 7.14 2.38
C GLN A 91 12.14 7.14 3.89
N VAL A 92 12.04 5.97 4.51
CA VAL A 92 12.29 5.88 5.95
C VAL A 92 13.75 6.19 6.22
N ASP A 93 14.00 6.95 7.29
CA ASP A 93 15.34 7.40 7.68
C ASP A 93 16.25 6.20 8.01
N GLU A 94 17.29 6.01 7.23
CA GLU A 94 18.18 4.84 7.36
C GLU A 94 18.96 4.85 8.67
N ARG A 95 19.15 6.00 9.32
CA ARG A 95 19.83 6.12 10.62
C ARG A 95 19.14 5.30 11.71
N TRP A 96 17.83 5.07 11.57
CA TRP A 96 17.07 4.24 12.50
C TRP A 96 17.59 2.82 12.62
N LEU A 97 18.26 2.31 11.58
CA LEU A 97 18.85 0.98 11.58
C LEU A 97 20.01 0.86 12.57
N ASP A 98 20.69 1.96 12.86
CA ASP A 98 21.85 2.01 13.75
C ASP A 98 21.46 2.54 15.14
N ASP A 99 20.48 3.45 15.20
CA ASP A 99 20.06 4.11 16.45
C ASP A 99 19.06 3.30 17.28
N PHE A 100 18.29 2.40 16.65
CA PHE A 100 17.19 1.70 17.32
C PHE A 100 17.30 0.17 17.28
N ARG A 101 16.65 -0.48 18.26
CA ARG A 101 16.52 -1.94 18.32
C ARG A 101 15.70 -2.44 17.12
N GLY A 102 15.97 -3.67 16.69
CA GLY A 102 15.32 -4.35 15.56
C GLY A 102 13.81 -4.16 15.49
N TRP A 103 13.11 -4.43 16.59
CA TRP A 103 11.65 -4.32 16.64
C TRP A 103 11.12 -2.88 16.51
N VAL A 104 11.90 -1.87 16.92
CA VAL A 104 11.48 -0.45 16.90
C VAL A 104 11.49 0.06 15.47
N TYR A 105 12.61 -0.05 14.76
CA TYR A 105 12.64 0.36 13.35
C TYR A 105 11.83 -0.60 12.49
N GLY A 106 11.76 -1.90 12.84
CA GLY A 106 10.87 -2.85 12.19
C GLY A 106 9.42 -2.35 12.23
N ALA A 107 8.92 -2.01 13.42
CA ALA A 107 7.59 -1.45 13.59
C ALA A 107 7.41 -0.11 12.86
N GLY A 108 8.36 0.82 12.98
CA GLY A 108 8.29 2.12 12.30
C GLY A 108 8.24 2.00 10.78
N PHE A 109 9.10 1.16 10.20
CA PHE A 109 9.17 0.93 8.76
C PHE A 109 7.89 0.22 8.29
N GLY A 110 7.41 -0.75 9.06
CA GLY A 110 6.16 -1.47 8.81
C GLY A 110 4.98 -0.52 8.76
N ALA A 111 4.76 0.25 9.82
CA ALA A 111 3.65 1.21 9.90
C ALA A 111 3.67 2.23 8.77
N GLN A 112 4.85 2.76 8.41
CA GLN A 112 4.98 3.73 7.31
C GLN A 112 4.71 3.11 5.93
N LEU A 113 5.19 1.88 5.68
CA LEU A 113 4.95 1.22 4.40
C LEU A 113 3.49 0.77 4.26
N GLY A 114 2.93 0.20 5.32
CA GLY A 114 1.53 -0.22 5.38
C GLY A 114 0.56 0.96 5.29
N GLY A 115 0.90 2.09 5.91
CA GLY A 115 0.12 3.32 5.85
C GLY A 115 0.09 4.00 4.47
N ALA A 116 0.86 3.51 3.49
CA ALA A 116 0.87 3.89 2.07
C ALA A 116 1.32 5.34 1.74
N VAL A 117 0.80 6.34 2.44
CA VAL A 117 0.95 7.77 2.14
C VAL A 117 2.21 8.41 2.73
N PHE A 118 2.89 7.71 3.65
CA PHE A 118 4.07 8.23 4.35
C PHE A 118 5.38 7.99 3.61
N THR A 119 5.34 7.22 2.52
CA THR A 119 6.51 6.86 1.71
C THR A 119 6.24 7.12 0.23
N ARG A 120 7.27 6.97 -0.59
CA ARG A 120 7.11 7.06 -2.04
C ARG A 120 6.04 6.07 -2.52
N ILE A 121 5.02 6.60 -3.19
CA ILE A 121 3.93 5.84 -3.78
C ILE A 121 4.33 5.47 -5.22
N PRO A 122 4.59 4.19 -5.52
CA PRO A 122 5.12 3.81 -6.83
C PRO A 122 4.02 3.60 -7.89
N THR A 123 2.76 3.50 -7.49
CA THR A 123 1.62 3.15 -8.37
C THR A 123 0.38 3.97 -8.02
N ALA A 124 -0.37 4.37 -9.05
CA ALA A 124 -1.66 5.03 -8.92
C ALA A 124 -2.71 4.14 -8.26
N ALA A 125 -2.58 2.81 -8.35
CA ALA A 125 -3.45 1.86 -7.68
C ALA A 125 -3.51 2.06 -6.15
N THR A 126 -2.45 2.59 -5.54
CA THR A 126 -2.46 2.94 -4.10
C THR A 126 -3.43 4.08 -3.81
N HIS A 127 -3.46 5.11 -4.66
CA HIS A 127 -4.41 6.22 -4.54
C HIS A 127 -5.85 5.75 -4.79
N LEU A 128 -6.04 4.87 -5.78
CA LEU A 128 -7.34 4.26 -6.03
C LEU A 128 -7.85 3.51 -4.80
N LEU A 129 -7.00 2.72 -4.14
CA LEU A 129 -7.41 1.97 -2.95
C LEU A 129 -7.81 2.89 -1.79
N LEU A 130 -7.09 4.01 -1.59
CA LEU A 130 -7.47 5.03 -0.61
C LEU A 130 -8.80 5.70 -0.97
N LEU A 131 -9.02 5.98 -2.26
CA LEU A 131 -10.27 6.55 -2.76
C LEU A 131 -11.44 5.58 -2.56
N LEU A 132 -11.24 4.29 -2.79
CA LEU A 132 -12.25 3.25 -2.51
C LEU A 132 -12.55 3.14 -1.01
N ALA A 133 -11.53 3.22 -0.15
CA ALA A 133 -11.73 3.25 1.30
C ALA A 133 -12.53 4.50 1.72
N LEU A 134 -12.18 5.68 1.21
CA LEU A 134 -12.92 6.92 1.41
C LEU A 134 -14.38 6.77 0.95
N ALA A 135 -14.60 6.38 -0.31
CA ALA A 135 -15.92 6.26 -0.89
C ALA A 135 -16.81 5.20 -0.22
N SER A 136 -16.22 4.23 0.49
CA SER A 136 -16.98 3.22 1.24
C SER A 136 -17.75 3.81 2.44
N GLY A 137 -17.36 4.97 2.96
CA GLY A 137 -17.97 5.58 4.15
C GLY A 137 -17.93 4.68 5.40
N SER A 138 -17.05 3.68 5.41
CA SER A 138 -17.01 2.63 6.42
C SER A 138 -15.61 2.48 6.98
N THR A 139 -15.46 2.80 8.27
CA THR A 139 -14.20 2.59 9.00
C THR A 139 -13.76 1.12 8.95
N ALA A 140 -14.70 0.18 9.06
CA ALA A 140 -14.39 -1.25 9.01
C ALA A 140 -13.93 -1.68 7.61
N THR A 141 -14.62 -1.26 6.55
CA THR A 141 -14.23 -1.57 5.16
C THR A 141 -12.89 -0.96 4.82
N GLY A 142 -12.68 0.32 5.17
CA GLY A 142 -11.39 0.98 5.03
C GLY A 142 -10.28 0.24 5.79
N ALA A 143 -10.51 -0.12 7.05
CA ALA A 143 -9.52 -0.84 7.85
C ALA A 143 -9.18 -2.22 7.26
N LEU A 144 -10.15 -2.96 6.72
CA LEU A 144 -9.91 -4.23 6.03
C LEU A 144 -9.08 -4.04 4.77
N LEU A 145 -9.42 -3.08 3.91
CA LEU A 145 -8.63 -2.76 2.70
C LEU A 145 -7.19 -2.39 3.07
N GLY A 146 -7.01 -1.55 4.09
CA GLY A 146 -5.71 -1.15 4.59
C GLY A 146 -4.91 -2.28 5.21
N ALA A 147 -5.53 -3.14 6.01
CA ALA A 147 -4.90 -4.32 6.60
C ALA A 147 -4.42 -5.29 5.51
N SER A 148 -5.26 -5.56 4.50
CA SER A 148 -4.89 -6.39 3.34
C SER A 148 -3.75 -5.77 2.55
N PHE A 149 -3.79 -4.46 2.31
CA PHE A 149 -2.71 -3.73 1.65
C PHE A 149 -1.39 -3.83 2.43
N GLY A 150 -1.42 -3.55 3.73
CA GLY A 150 -0.26 -3.63 4.62
C GLY A 150 0.32 -5.04 4.69
N LEU A 151 -0.54 -6.06 4.73
CA LEU A 151 -0.13 -7.47 4.69
C LEU A 151 0.59 -7.79 3.36
N VAL A 152 -0.05 -7.52 2.22
CA VAL A 152 0.49 -7.82 0.88
C VAL A 152 1.82 -7.13 0.67
N ARG A 153 1.97 -5.86 1.10
CA ARG A 153 3.25 -5.15 1.00
C ARG A 153 4.33 -5.68 1.94
N ALA A 154 3.96 -6.37 3.01
CA ALA A 154 4.91 -6.98 3.93
C ALA A 154 5.37 -8.39 3.50
N LEU A 155 4.59 -9.11 2.68
CA LEU A 155 4.92 -10.46 2.23
C LEU A 155 6.31 -10.61 1.57
N PRO A 156 6.78 -9.67 0.71
CA PRO A 156 8.11 -9.80 0.11
C PRO A 156 9.23 -9.94 1.16
N LEU A 157 9.08 -9.33 2.34
CA LEU A 157 10.06 -9.46 3.42
C LEU A 157 10.23 -10.92 3.86
N LEU A 158 9.13 -11.66 3.98
CA LEU A 158 9.15 -13.05 4.45
C LEU A 158 9.87 -13.98 3.47
N THR A 159 9.88 -13.63 2.18
CA THR A 159 10.61 -14.44 1.18
C THR A 159 12.13 -14.33 1.30
N THR A 160 12.65 -13.38 2.09
CA THR A 160 14.08 -13.26 2.41
C THR A 160 14.53 -14.15 3.57
N ALA A 161 13.61 -14.83 4.27
CA ALA A 161 13.88 -15.59 5.52
C ALA A 161 15.03 -16.60 5.44
N ARG A 162 15.26 -17.17 4.25
CA ARG A 162 16.27 -18.22 4.01
C ARG A 162 17.58 -17.69 3.44
N LEU A 163 17.67 -16.39 3.15
CA LEU A 163 18.86 -15.79 2.57
C LEU A 163 19.87 -15.51 3.69
N ARG A 164 20.97 -16.26 3.70
CA ARG A 164 22.01 -16.19 4.74
C ARG A 164 23.34 -15.63 4.27
N ASP A 165 23.46 -15.32 2.98
CA ASP A 165 24.67 -14.76 2.37
C ASP A 165 24.36 -13.56 1.45
N PRO A 166 25.28 -12.58 1.34
CA PRO A 166 25.11 -11.41 0.47
C PRO A 166 24.90 -11.76 -1.02
N ALA A 167 25.57 -12.80 -1.52
CA ALA A 167 25.46 -13.18 -2.93
C ALA A 167 24.06 -13.74 -3.25
N GLY A 168 23.47 -14.51 -2.34
CA GLY A 168 22.08 -14.98 -2.39
C GLY A 168 21.09 -13.82 -2.42
N LEU A 169 21.31 -12.81 -1.59
CA LEU A 169 20.47 -11.60 -1.55
C LEU A 169 20.56 -10.78 -2.85
N GLN A 170 21.74 -10.64 -3.43
CA GLN A 170 21.91 -9.98 -4.74
C GLN A 170 21.21 -10.75 -5.87
N ARG A 171 21.37 -12.09 -5.92
CA ARG A 171 20.66 -12.94 -6.89
C ARG A 171 19.15 -12.82 -6.74
N TYR A 172 18.66 -12.79 -5.51
CA TYR A 172 17.25 -12.63 -5.20
C TYR A 172 16.70 -11.28 -5.70
N HIS A 173 17.37 -10.15 -5.43
CA HIS A 173 16.93 -8.84 -5.94
C HIS A 173 16.89 -8.82 -7.48
N ARG A 174 17.92 -9.33 -8.15
CA ARG A 174 17.92 -9.42 -9.63
C ARG A 174 16.76 -10.28 -10.15
N ALA A 175 16.38 -11.34 -9.43
CA ALA A 175 15.24 -12.19 -9.82
C ALA A 175 13.90 -11.48 -9.60
N LEU A 176 13.75 -10.71 -8.52
CA LEU A 176 12.57 -9.86 -8.29
C LEU A 176 12.44 -8.80 -9.37
N ASP A 177 13.54 -8.11 -9.72
CA ASP A 177 13.53 -7.06 -10.73
C ASP A 177 13.06 -7.60 -12.09
N ARG A 178 13.49 -8.81 -12.47
CA ARG A 178 13.01 -9.49 -13.68
C ARG A 178 11.52 -9.84 -13.63
N ARG A 179 10.95 -10.01 -12.44
CA ARG A 179 9.53 -10.32 -12.23
C ARG A 179 8.68 -9.07 -11.96
N SER A 180 9.28 -7.88 -11.94
CA SER A 180 8.56 -6.62 -11.70
C SER A 180 7.42 -6.41 -12.69
N SER A 181 7.62 -6.79 -13.96
CA SER A 181 6.60 -6.71 -15.01
C SER A 181 5.40 -7.62 -14.74
N LEU A 182 5.59 -8.76 -14.05
CA LEU A 182 4.49 -9.64 -13.67
C LEU A 182 3.67 -9.00 -12.55
N ALA A 183 4.32 -8.45 -11.53
CA ALA A 183 3.63 -7.73 -10.46
C ALA A 183 2.83 -6.55 -11.01
N GLN A 184 3.42 -5.78 -11.93
CA GLN A 184 2.75 -4.70 -12.64
C GLN A 184 1.52 -5.20 -13.41
N ARG A 185 1.64 -6.26 -14.22
CA ARG A 185 0.50 -6.84 -14.96
C ARG A 185 -0.62 -7.32 -14.03
N ILE A 186 -0.29 -7.93 -12.89
CA ILE A 186 -1.29 -8.36 -11.91
C ILE A 186 -2.05 -7.15 -11.36
N THR A 187 -1.34 -6.07 -11.01
CA THR A 187 -1.95 -4.82 -10.58
C THR A 187 -2.85 -4.23 -11.67
N GLU A 188 -2.37 -4.13 -12.91
CA GLU A 188 -3.12 -3.61 -14.05
C GLU A 188 -4.42 -4.39 -14.29
N VAL A 189 -4.35 -5.73 -14.32
CA VAL A 189 -5.53 -6.59 -14.51
C VAL A 189 -6.51 -6.44 -13.35
N THR A 190 -6.02 -6.34 -12.12
CA THR A 190 -6.86 -6.17 -10.93
C THR A 190 -7.57 -4.81 -10.97
N VAL A 191 -6.86 -3.73 -11.31
CA VAL A 191 -7.44 -2.39 -11.46
C VAL A 191 -8.47 -2.36 -12.60
N ALA A 192 -8.18 -3.02 -13.73
CA ALA A 192 -9.13 -3.13 -14.84
C ALA A 192 -10.42 -3.89 -14.43
N ALA A 193 -10.28 -4.98 -13.68
CA ALA A 193 -11.42 -5.74 -13.16
C ALA A 193 -12.26 -4.90 -12.17
N VAL A 194 -11.60 -4.13 -11.30
CA VAL A 194 -12.29 -3.19 -10.39
C VAL A 194 -13.03 -2.11 -11.18
N ALA A 195 -12.41 -1.52 -12.20
CA ALA A 195 -13.07 -0.53 -13.06
C ALA A 195 -14.32 -1.11 -13.72
N ALA A 196 -14.23 -2.32 -14.29
CA ALA A 196 -15.36 -3.00 -14.89
C ALA A 196 -16.49 -3.24 -13.88
N ALA A 197 -16.16 -3.73 -12.67
CA ALA A 197 -17.15 -3.95 -11.63
C ALA A 197 -17.87 -2.65 -11.20
N LEU A 198 -17.15 -1.53 -11.14
CA LEU A 198 -17.72 -0.22 -10.81
C LEU A 198 -18.68 0.27 -11.90
N PHE A 199 -18.33 0.13 -13.18
CA PHE A 199 -19.23 0.52 -14.28
C PHE A 199 -20.46 -0.38 -14.37
N VAL A 200 -20.31 -1.70 -14.21
CA VAL A 200 -21.44 -2.62 -14.17
C VAL A 200 -22.36 -2.29 -13.00
N GLY A 201 -21.80 -2.04 -11.81
CA GLY A 201 -22.59 -1.65 -10.63
C GLY A 201 -23.29 -0.29 -10.77
N ALA A 202 -22.85 0.58 -11.67
CA ALA A 202 -23.53 1.84 -11.96
C ALA A 202 -24.70 1.69 -12.93
N ALA A 203 -24.75 0.60 -13.70
CA ALA A 203 -25.76 0.34 -14.71
C ALA A 203 -26.97 -0.47 -14.20
N VAL A 204 -26.90 -0.97 -12.96
CA VAL A 204 -27.94 -1.75 -12.27
C VAL A 204 -28.54 -0.91 -11.14
#